data_AF-A0A832GUL3-F1
#
_entry.id   AF-A0A832GUL3-F1
#
_cell.length_a   1.000
_cell.length_b   1.000
_cell.length_c   1.000
_cell.angle_alpha   90.00
_cell.angle_beta   90.00
_cell.angle_gamma   90.00
#
_symmetry.space_group_name_H-M   'P 1'
#
loop_
_entity.id
_entity.type
_entity.pdbx_description
1 polymer ?
#
loop_
_entity_poly.entity_id
_entity_poly.type
_entity_poly.pdbx_seq_one_letter_code
_entity_poly.pdbx_strand_id
1 'polypeptide(L)'
;MSTISKKQFKQYIEDFDFTNLFNQLGWTYLDEQTPIKLKEETYLFHSVAEKSGFRILVFKPEKRQDLPDYATRLQLDRKISKLYREHLIIFCDKKNTTQIWQLYVKQSGKPSRLSETRWHKGQEPELLYQKTSNLFFTLDQEENITIADVVDVVNENFSKNVEQVTKKFYENFRKEHKKFIEFIKGISVATDREWYASLMLNRLMFCYFIQKKGFLDNNLNYLKDKLLYCQQKKGKDKFYISFYKNFLMALFHKGLGSPDQPEELKKEIGKIPYLNGGLFDVHELEKQYESIDISDDAFENIFKFFDEYNWHLDTRITATGKDINPDVIGYIFEKYINDRAQMGAYYTKEDITDYISKNCIVPFLFDETERKYAKAFKPEAEIWQMLKESGDTYIYEAVKKGIDTKNLNFTTPIITDDPNHPLWADLPDEIRNGFRPELKDKTVQPATQPHLWQLRKEWNKPAPETIALPTEIYREVIDRRKRYWELRKKIDAGEIIHINDFITYNLNIRQFAQDVIDNHSDPDFIRHFYQALSNITILDPTCGSGAFLFAAMNILEPLYESCIQRMENYVE
;
A
#
# COMPACT_ATOMS: atom_id res chain seq x y z
N MET A 1 2.94 -33.73 -11.15
CA MET A 1 3.55 -32.69 -12.02
C MET A 1 2.60 -32.38 -13.18
N SER A 2 1.98 -31.20 -13.20
CA SER A 2 1.52 -30.56 -14.45
C SER A 2 1.31 -29.06 -14.21
N THR A 3 2.39 -28.31 -14.07
CA THR A 3 2.33 -26.85 -14.15
C THR A 3 1.93 -26.47 -15.58
N ILE A 4 0.93 -25.61 -15.75
CA ILE A 4 0.55 -25.12 -17.07
C ILE A 4 1.76 -24.47 -17.75
N SER A 5 2.09 -24.91 -18.98
CA SER A 5 3.23 -24.33 -19.70
C SER A 5 2.93 -22.89 -20.10
N LYS A 6 3.97 -22.03 -20.18
CA LYS A 6 3.84 -20.65 -20.67
C LYS A 6 3.10 -20.55 -22.01
N LYS A 7 3.35 -21.52 -22.90
CA LYS A 7 2.71 -21.60 -24.23
C LYS A 7 1.21 -21.88 -24.12
N GLN A 8 0.81 -22.83 -23.28
CA GLN A 8 -0.60 -23.15 -23.04
C GLN A 8 -1.33 -22.01 -22.34
N PHE A 9 -0.70 -21.39 -21.33
CA PHE A 9 -1.27 -20.22 -20.66
C PHE A 9 -1.51 -19.08 -21.65
N LYS A 10 -0.51 -18.76 -22.49
CA LYS A 10 -0.64 -17.74 -23.52
C LYS A 10 -1.82 -18.01 -24.45
N GLN A 11 -1.99 -19.26 -24.88
CA GLN A 11 -3.11 -19.65 -25.73
C GLN A 11 -4.46 -19.33 -25.06
N TYR A 12 -4.66 -19.75 -23.81
CA TYR A 12 -5.92 -19.48 -23.10
C TYR A 12 -6.19 -17.99 -22.89
N ILE A 13 -5.15 -17.19 -22.61
CA ILE A 13 -5.30 -15.73 -22.52
C ILE A 13 -5.69 -15.12 -23.87
N GLU A 14 -5.03 -15.49 -24.96
CA GLU A 14 -5.33 -14.97 -26.29
C GLU A 14 -6.72 -15.39 -26.80
N ASP A 15 -7.19 -16.56 -26.40
CA ASP A 15 -8.50 -17.11 -26.74
C ASP A 15 -9.63 -16.62 -25.80
N PHE A 16 -9.29 -15.94 -24.70
CA PHE A 16 -10.24 -15.53 -23.64
C PHE A 16 -10.97 -16.74 -23.01
N ASP A 17 -10.27 -17.87 -22.91
CA ASP A 17 -10.78 -19.14 -22.38
C ASP A 17 -10.38 -19.28 -20.90
N PHE A 18 -11.04 -18.50 -20.05
CA PHE A 18 -10.76 -18.47 -18.62
C PHE A 18 -11.21 -19.75 -17.90
N THR A 19 -12.29 -20.38 -18.38
CA THR A 19 -12.78 -21.65 -17.84
C THR A 19 -11.70 -22.72 -17.88
N ASN A 20 -11.12 -22.98 -19.05
CA ASN A 20 -10.08 -23.99 -19.16
C ASN A 20 -8.77 -23.55 -18.52
N LEU A 21 -8.46 -22.25 -18.52
CA LEU A 21 -7.32 -21.71 -17.81
C LEU A 21 -7.35 -22.07 -16.32
N PHE A 22 -8.44 -21.76 -15.63
CA PHE A 22 -8.55 -21.99 -14.19
C PHE A 22 -8.72 -23.48 -13.85
N ASN A 23 -9.39 -24.26 -14.70
CA ASN A 23 -9.43 -25.72 -14.57
C ASN A 23 -8.00 -26.32 -14.62
N GLN A 24 -7.14 -25.86 -15.53
CA GLN A 24 -5.74 -26.30 -15.60
C GLN A 24 -4.89 -25.83 -14.41
N LEU A 25 -5.30 -24.75 -13.74
CA LEU A 25 -4.71 -24.27 -12.49
C LEU A 25 -5.25 -25.02 -11.25
N GLY A 26 -6.10 -26.03 -11.42
CA GLY A 26 -6.64 -26.83 -10.31
C GLY A 26 -7.82 -26.18 -9.60
N TRP A 27 -8.52 -25.24 -10.26
CA TRP A 27 -9.79 -24.70 -9.78
C TRP A 27 -10.95 -25.58 -10.21
N THR A 28 -12.02 -25.55 -9.42
CA THR A 28 -13.25 -26.30 -9.73
C THR A 28 -14.07 -25.51 -10.72
N TYR A 29 -14.53 -26.17 -11.79
CA TYR A 29 -15.43 -25.57 -12.76
C TYR A 29 -16.71 -25.07 -12.08
N LEU A 30 -17.10 -23.84 -12.40
CA LEU A 30 -18.36 -23.25 -12.00
C LEU A 30 -18.95 -22.54 -13.22
N ASP A 31 -20.26 -22.60 -13.38
CA ASP A 31 -21.00 -21.89 -14.43
C ASP A 31 -22.26 -21.29 -13.83
N GLU A 32 -22.09 -20.07 -13.29
CA GLU A 32 -23.14 -19.35 -12.59
C GLU A 32 -23.18 -17.91 -13.08
N GLN A 33 -24.38 -17.44 -13.43
CA GLN A 33 -24.58 -16.05 -13.84
C GLN A 33 -25.07 -15.20 -12.67
N THR A 34 -24.36 -14.10 -12.41
CA THR A 34 -24.69 -13.14 -11.36
C THR A 34 -25.02 -11.78 -11.97
N PRO A 35 -26.31 -11.40 -12.05
CA PRO A 35 -26.70 -10.08 -12.50
C PRO A 35 -26.49 -9.05 -11.39
N ILE A 36 -25.72 -8.00 -11.66
CA ILE A 36 -25.48 -6.88 -10.77
C ILE A 36 -26.14 -5.63 -11.35
N LYS A 37 -27.16 -5.13 -10.65
CA LYS A 37 -27.82 -3.88 -11.03
C LYS A 37 -27.01 -2.69 -10.50
N LEU A 38 -26.63 -1.75 -11.37
CA LEU A 38 -25.97 -0.50 -11.00
C LEU A 38 -26.62 0.64 -11.79
N LYS A 39 -27.17 1.63 -11.09
CA LYS A 39 -28.06 2.65 -11.66
C LYS A 39 -29.22 1.98 -12.44
N GLU A 40 -29.45 2.38 -13.69
CA GLU A 40 -30.47 1.80 -14.58
C GLU A 40 -29.97 0.59 -15.39
N GLU A 41 -28.67 0.29 -15.31
CA GLU A 41 -28.05 -0.79 -16.08
C GLU A 41 -27.91 -2.08 -15.26
N THR A 42 -27.94 -3.21 -15.95
CA THR A 42 -27.64 -4.53 -15.36
C THR A 42 -26.39 -5.07 -16.01
N TYR A 43 -25.42 -5.45 -15.18
CA TYR A 43 -24.14 -6.02 -15.57
C TYR A 43 -24.15 -7.50 -15.25
N LEU A 44 -23.96 -8.34 -16.26
CA LEU A 44 -23.99 -9.79 -16.10
C LEU A 44 -22.57 -10.33 -15.92
N PHE A 45 -22.30 -10.96 -14.78
CA PHE A 45 -21.03 -11.61 -14.49
C PHE A 45 -21.19 -13.12 -14.57
N HIS A 46 -20.22 -13.80 -15.17
CA HIS A 46 -20.16 -15.25 -15.26
C HIS A 46 -19.08 -15.76 -14.31
N SER A 47 -19.48 -16.50 -13.28
CA SER A 47 -18.53 -17.24 -12.46
C SER A 47 -18.06 -18.45 -13.26
N VAL A 48 -16.77 -18.51 -13.58
CA VAL A 48 -16.17 -19.54 -14.46
C VAL A 48 -15.38 -20.60 -13.70
N ALA A 49 -15.02 -20.31 -12.45
CA ALA A 49 -14.30 -21.22 -11.57
C ALA A 49 -14.46 -20.82 -10.10
N GLU A 50 -14.35 -21.79 -9.20
CA GLU A 50 -14.26 -21.57 -7.75
C GLU A 50 -13.22 -22.45 -7.07
N LYS A 51 -12.78 -22.03 -5.88
CA LYS A 51 -11.97 -22.86 -4.96
C LYS A 51 -12.24 -22.46 -3.52
N SER A 52 -12.77 -23.39 -2.71
CA SER A 52 -13.07 -23.18 -1.27
C SER A 52 -13.84 -21.90 -0.94
N GLY A 53 -14.70 -21.43 -1.85
CA GLY A 53 -15.48 -20.19 -1.70
C GLY A 53 -14.89 -18.94 -2.36
N PHE A 54 -13.66 -19.00 -2.89
CA PHE A 54 -13.09 -17.94 -3.73
C PHE A 54 -13.66 -18.07 -5.14
N ARG A 55 -14.15 -16.97 -5.73
CA ARG A 55 -14.77 -17.01 -7.07
C ARG A 55 -13.98 -16.25 -8.14
N ILE A 56 -13.91 -16.84 -9.33
CA ILE A 56 -13.42 -16.17 -10.53
C ILE A 56 -14.62 -15.73 -11.36
N LEU A 57 -14.82 -14.43 -11.48
CA LEU A 57 -15.92 -13.85 -12.25
C LEU A 57 -15.38 -13.20 -13.53
N VAL A 58 -16.07 -13.42 -14.63
CA VAL A 58 -15.77 -12.80 -15.93
C VAL A 58 -16.93 -11.89 -16.31
N PHE A 59 -16.62 -10.66 -16.66
CA PHE A 59 -17.58 -9.74 -17.27
C PHE A 59 -17.28 -9.63 -18.76
N LYS A 60 -18.32 -9.84 -19.57
CA LYS A 60 -18.27 -9.57 -21.01
C LYS A 60 -19.52 -8.74 -21.39
N PRO A 61 -19.35 -7.55 -21.97
CA PRO A 61 -20.47 -6.67 -22.24
C PRO A 61 -21.37 -7.25 -23.35
N GLU A 62 -22.68 -7.05 -23.19
CA GLU A 62 -23.65 -7.33 -24.25
C GLU A 62 -23.49 -6.35 -25.43
N LYS A 63 -24.17 -6.61 -26.56
CA LYS A 63 -23.98 -5.89 -27.83
C LYS A 63 -24.03 -4.36 -27.74
N ARG A 64 -24.65 -3.77 -26.71
CA ARG A 64 -24.84 -2.32 -26.50
C ARG A 64 -23.98 -1.70 -25.39
N GLN A 65 -23.30 -2.48 -24.56
CA GLN A 65 -22.49 -1.95 -23.44
C GLN A 65 -21.02 -1.87 -23.85
N ASP A 66 -20.36 -0.78 -23.48
CA ASP A 66 -18.91 -0.66 -23.57
C ASP A 66 -18.25 -1.24 -22.31
N LEU A 67 -16.92 -1.38 -22.34
CA LEU A 67 -16.16 -1.80 -21.16
C LEU A 67 -16.34 -0.74 -20.05
N PRO A 68 -16.78 -1.12 -18.84
CA PRO A 68 -17.03 -0.16 -17.77
C PRO A 68 -15.76 0.61 -17.42
N ASP A 69 -15.89 1.90 -17.13
CA ASP A 69 -14.77 2.72 -16.66
C ASP A 69 -14.30 2.33 -15.25
N TYR A 70 -13.23 2.97 -14.76
CA TYR A 70 -12.65 2.61 -13.47
C TYR A 70 -13.64 2.76 -12.30
N ALA A 71 -14.38 3.86 -12.24
CA ALA A 71 -15.34 4.12 -11.18
C ALA A 71 -16.49 3.09 -11.18
N THR A 72 -17.00 2.76 -12.37
CA THR A 72 -18.06 1.75 -12.54
C THR A 72 -17.56 0.38 -12.11
N ARG A 73 -16.35 -0.03 -12.50
CA ARG A 73 -15.76 -1.31 -12.07
C ARG A 73 -15.58 -1.39 -10.56
N LEU A 74 -15.22 -0.29 -9.89
CA LEU A 74 -15.10 -0.22 -8.43
C LEU A 74 -16.46 -0.43 -7.74
N GLN A 75 -17.51 0.23 -8.24
CA GLN A 75 -18.86 0.08 -7.70
C GLN A 75 -19.42 -1.33 -7.91
N LEU A 76 -19.14 -1.95 -9.07
CA LEU A 76 -19.52 -3.33 -9.36
C LEU A 76 -18.81 -4.31 -8.42
N ASP A 77 -17.51 -4.12 -8.18
CA ASP A 77 -16.72 -4.91 -7.25
C ASP A 77 -17.25 -4.79 -5.81
N ARG A 78 -17.56 -3.58 -5.33
CA ARG A 78 -18.20 -3.37 -4.01
C ARG A 78 -19.53 -4.12 -3.88
N LYS A 79 -20.32 -4.24 -4.96
CA LYS A 79 -21.58 -5.03 -4.96
C LYS A 79 -21.30 -6.53 -4.96
N ILE A 80 -20.34 -6.98 -5.76
CA ILE A 80 -19.91 -8.38 -5.83
C ILE A 80 -19.32 -8.83 -4.49
N SER A 81 -18.56 -7.97 -3.81
CA SER A 81 -18.02 -8.20 -2.46
C SER A 81 -19.08 -8.57 -1.42
N LYS A 82 -20.32 -8.10 -1.58
CA LYS A 82 -21.46 -8.44 -0.69
C LYS A 82 -22.01 -9.84 -0.95
N LEU A 83 -21.80 -10.37 -2.16
CA LEU A 83 -22.26 -11.69 -2.58
C LEU A 83 -21.15 -12.74 -2.36
N TYR A 84 -19.92 -12.38 -2.72
CA TYR A 84 -18.74 -13.24 -2.65
C TYR A 84 -17.64 -12.51 -1.89
N ARG A 85 -17.34 -12.99 -0.68
CA ARG A 85 -16.37 -12.38 0.24
C ARG A 85 -14.97 -12.25 -0.36
N GLU A 86 -14.57 -13.24 -1.16
CA GLU A 86 -13.25 -13.31 -1.82
C GLU A 86 -13.46 -13.65 -3.30
N HIS A 87 -12.94 -12.81 -4.19
CA HIS A 87 -13.15 -12.98 -5.62
C HIS A 87 -12.10 -12.26 -6.47
N LEU A 88 -11.98 -12.69 -7.73
CA LEU A 88 -11.22 -12.06 -8.80
C LEU A 88 -12.20 -11.73 -9.93
N ILE A 89 -12.14 -10.52 -10.47
CA ILE A 89 -12.97 -10.11 -11.60
C ILE A 89 -12.11 -9.89 -12.84
N ILE A 90 -12.50 -10.47 -13.97
CA ILE A 90 -11.86 -10.29 -15.27
C ILE A 90 -12.85 -9.59 -16.20
N PHE A 91 -12.58 -8.32 -16.50
CA PHE A 91 -13.37 -7.56 -17.46
C PHE A 91 -12.79 -7.71 -18.86
N CYS A 92 -13.64 -8.12 -19.81
CA CYS A 92 -13.27 -8.28 -21.21
C CYS A 92 -14.03 -7.28 -22.06
N ASP A 93 -13.37 -6.71 -23.07
CA ASP A 93 -14.06 -5.90 -24.07
C ASP A 93 -14.82 -6.78 -25.07
N LYS A 94 -15.80 -6.18 -25.75
CA LYS A 94 -16.63 -6.87 -26.75
C LYS A 94 -15.80 -7.50 -27.89
N LYS A 95 -14.69 -6.86 -28.28
CA LYS A 95 -13.86 -7.30 -29.41
C LYS A 95 -12.84 -8.36 -29.01
N ASN A 96 -12.79 -8.78 -27.74
CA ASN A 96 -11.73 -9.65 -27.21
C ASN A 96 -10.33 -9.11 -27.59
N THR A 97 -10.10 -7.83 -27.33
CA THR A 97 -8.81 -7.15 -27.53
C THR A 97 -8.17 -6.72 -26.22
N THR A 98 -8.93 -6.64 -25.13
CA THR A 98 -8.49 -6.11 -23.84
C THR A 98 -9.06 -6.94 -22.69
N GLN A 99 -8.21 -7.23 -21.72
CA GLN A 99 -8.57 -7.86 -20.45
C GLN A 99 -8.12 -6.97 -19.30
N ILE A 100 -8.97 -6.81 -18.29
CA ILE A 100 -8.64 -6.14 -17.03
C ILE A 100 -8.91 -7.12 -15.90
N TRP A 101 -7.86 -7.57 -15.25
CA TRP A 101 -7.90 -8.47 -14.10
C TRP A 101 -7.85 -7.63 -12.83
N GLN A 102 -8.90 -7.69 -12.01
CA GLN A 102 -9.12 -6.83 -10.85
C GLN A 102 -9.30 -7.68 -9.58
N LEU A 103 -8.46 -7.41 -8.58
CA LEU A 103 -8.43 -8.13 -7.31
C LEU A 103 -8.22 -7.15 -6.15
N TYR A 104 -9.03 -7.26 -5.10
CA TYR A 104 -8.73 -6.61 -3.83
C TYR A 104 -7.70 -7.41 -3.04
N VAL A 105 -6.47 -6.89 -2.98
CA VAL A 105 -5.38 -7.50 -2.20
C VAL A 105 -5.52 -7.02 -0.75
N LYS A 106 -5.73 -7.98 0.16
CA LYS A 106 -5.79 -7.73 1.60
C LYS A 106 -4.42 -8.08 2.19
N GLN A 107 -3.72 -7.07 2.70
CA GLN A 107 -2.47 -7.28 3.45
C GLN A 107 -2.74 -7.00 4.93
N SER A 108 -2.25 -7.89 5.80
CA SER A 108 -2.41 -7.71 7.25
C SER A 108 -1.85 -6.35 7.69
N GLY A 109 -2.67 -5.54 8.35
CA GLY A 109 -2.31 -4.21 8.83
C GLY A 109 -2.38 -3.07 7.81
N LYS A 110 -2.73 -3.33 6.54
CA LYS A 110 -2.93 -2.32 5.50
C LYS A 110 -4.37 -2.33 4.99
N PRO A 111 -4.90 -1.20 4.48
CA PRO A 111 -6.20 -1.21 3.81
C PRO A 111 -6.15 -2.12 2.58
N SER A 112 -7.28 -2.75 2.27
CA SER A 112 -7.44 -3.51 1.03
C SER A 112 -7.12 -2.62 -0.17
N ARG A 113 -6.14 -3.00 -0.99
CA ARG A 113 -5.77 -2.25 -2.20
C ARG A 113 -6.28 -2.96 -3.43
N LEU A 114 -6.92 -2.22 -4.33
CA LEU A 114 -7.27 -2.74 -5.64
C LEU A 114 -6.01 -2.93 -6.50
N SER A 115 -5.74 -4.18 -6.89
CA SER A 115 -4.72 -4.54 -7.87
C SER A 115 -5.40 -4.76 -9.23
N GLU A 116 -5.11 -3.90 -10.19
CA GLU A 116 -5.51 -4.09 -11.60
C GLU A 116 -4.32 -4.55 -12.46
N THR A 117 -4.55 -5.52 -13.33
CA THR A 117 -3.60 -5.95 -14.36
C THR A 117 -4.29 -5.92 -15.73
N ARG A 118 -3.74 -5.14 -16.67
CA ARG A 118 -4.29 -5.03 -18.03
C ARG A 118 -3.47 -5.84 -19.01
N TRP A 119 -4.16 -6.46 -19.94
CA TRP A 119 -3.55 -7.12 -21.09
C TRP A 119 -4.29 -6.73 -22.35
N HIS A 120 -3.53 -6.47 -23.41
CA HIS A 120 -4.07 -6.19 -24.74
C HIS A 120 -3.60 -7.25 -25.74
N LYS A 121 -4.45 -7.56 -26.72
CA LYS A 121 -4.14 -8.52 -27.77
C LYS A 121 -2.88 -8.11 -28.53
N GLY A 122 -1.94 -9.05 -28.63
CA GLY A 122 -0.61 -8.84 -29.19
C GLY A 122 0.48 -8.56 -28.14
N GLN A 123 0.14 -8.41 -26.87
CA GLN A 123 1.12 -8.38 -25.77
C GLN A 123 1.44 -9.79 -25.28
N GLU A 124 2.69 -10.04 -24.89
CA GLU A 124 3.05 -11.28 -24.19
C GLU A 124 2.40 -11.30 -22.79
N PRO A 125 1.61 -12.34 -22.43
CA PRO A 125 0.90 -12.39 -21.15
C PRO A 125 1.80 -12.84 -19.98
N GLU A 126 3.10 -12.54 -20.01
CA GLU A 126 4.07 -12.96 -18.99
C GLU A 126 3.71 -12.43 -17.60
N LEU A 127 3.16 -11.22 -17.50
CA LEU A 127 2.68 -10.63 -16.24
C LEU A 127 1.49 -11.39 -15.66
N LEU A 128 0.53 -11.75 -16.52
CA LEU A 128 -0.60 -12.57 -16.11
C LEU A 128 -0.12 -13.96 -15.72
N TYR A 129 0.81 -14.55 -16.49
CA TYR A 129 1.41 -15.85 -16.17
C TYR A 129 2.05 -15.83 -14.79
N GLN A 130 2.95 -14.89 -14.49
CA GLN A 130 3.61 -14.84 -13.18
C GLN A 130 2.64 -14.65 -12.02
N LYS A 131 1.57 -13.86 -12.21
CA LYS A 131 0.55 -13.62 -11.17
C LYS A 131 -0.40 -14.80 -10.97
N THR A 132 -0.56 -15.67 -11.97
CA THR A 132 -1.59 -16.74 -11.97
C THR A 132 -1.02 -18.16 -12.02
N SER A 133 0.21 -18.36 -12.50
CA SER A 133 0.87 -19.67 -12.65
C SER A 133 1.13 -20.35 -11.31
N ASN A 134 1.23 -19.55 -10.25
CA ASN A 134 1.40 -20.02 -8.87
C ASN A 134 0.06 -20.20 -8.14
N LEU A 135 -1.08 -19.99 -8.80
CA LEU A 135 -2.42 -20.35 -8.30
C LEU A 135 -2.73 -21.84 -8.51
N PHE A 136 -1.69 -22.67 -8.63
CA PHE A 136 -1.81 -24.11 -8.87
C PHE A 136 -2.03 -24.85 -7.55
N PHE A 137 -3.18 -25.52 -7.44
CA PHE A 137 -3.49 -26.40 -6.33
C PHE A 137 -3.28 -27.85 -6.74
N THR A 138 -2.40 -28.60 -6.06
CA THR A 138 -2.21 -30.03 -6.33
C THR A 138 -3.38 -30.85 -5.76
N LEU A 139 -3.67 -32.02 -6.33
CA LEU A 139 -4.66 -32.97 -5.79
C LEU A 139 -4.37 -33.31 -4.31
N ASP A 140 -3.09 -33.38 -3.92
CA ASP A 140 -2.66 -33.62 -2.54
C ASP A 140 -2.97 -32.47 -1.56
N GLN A 141 -3.27 -31.26 -2.07
CA GLN A 141 -3.67 -30.08 -1.28
C GLN A 141 -5.20 -29.97 -1.14
N GLU A 142 -5.99 -30.69 -1.96
CA GLU A 142 -7.45 -30.55 -1.99
C GLU A 142 -8.14 -31.09 -0.73
N GLU A 143 -7.54 -32.06 -0.02
CA GLU A 143 -8.18 -32.69 1.13
C GLU A 143 -8.25 -31.77 2.38
N ASN A 144 -7.52 -30.64 2.43
CA ASN A 144 -7.47 -29.74 3.61
C ASN A 144 -7.38 -28.23 3.30
N ILE A 145 -7.57 -27.77 2.06
CA ILE A 145 -7.37 -26.35 1.72
C ILE A 145 -8.55 -25.45 2.15
N THR A 146 -8.27 -24.48 3.02
CA THR A 146 -9.26 -23.50 3.49
C THR A 146 -9.29 -22.25 2.60
N ILE A 147 -10.36 -21.46 2.70
CA ILE A 147 -10.45 -20.15 2.02
C ILE A 147 -9.29 -19.22 2.39
N ALA A 148 -8.78 -19.28 3.63
CA ALA A 148 -7.67 -18.46 4.08
C ALA A 148 -6.38 -18.81 3.33
N ASP A 149 -6.10 -20.11 3.13
CA ASP A 149 -4.94 -20.58 2.37
C ASP A 149 -5.01 -20.15 0.91
N VAL A 150 -6.20 -20.20 0.29
CA VAL A 150 -6.42 -19.72 -1.08
C VAL A 150 -6.17 -18.21 -1.16
N VAL A 151 -6.69 -17.43 -0.21
CA VAL A 151 -6.52 -15.97 -0.15
C VAL A 151 -5.06 -15.59 0.06
N ASP A 152 -4.33 -16.27 0.93
CA ASP A 152 -2.91 -16.00 1.19
C ASP A 152 -2.05 -16.30 -0.04
N VAL A 153 -2.28 -17.43 -0.73
CA VAL A 153 -1.58 -17.76 -1.98
C VAL A 153 -1.88 -16.72 -3.07
N VAL A 154 -3.14 -16.29 -3.21
CA VAL A 154 -3.54 -15.26 -4.17
C VAL A 154 -2.87 -13.91 -3.82
N ASN A 155 -2.91 -13.47 -2.56
CA ASN A 155 -2.34 -12.19 -2.12
C ASN A 155 -0.82 -12.17 -2.19
N GLU A 156 -0.14 -13.25 -1.81
CA GLU A 156 1.32 -13.39 -1.87
C GLU A 156 1.84 -13.31 -3.31
N ASN A 157 1.18 -13.98 -4.26
CA ASN A 157 1.62 -14.02 -5.66
C ASN A 157 1.47 -12.67 -6.37
N PHE A 158 0.44 -11.90 -6.01
CA PHE A 158 0.27 -10.54 -6.52
C PHE A 158 1.22 -9.53 -5.85
N SER A 159 1.88 -9.89 -4.74
CA SER A 159 2.82 -9.05 -3.97
C SER A 159 4.32 -9.38 -4.19
N LYS A 160 4.70 -10.65 -4.43
CA LYS A 160 6.10 -11.14 -4.48
C LYS A 160 6.98 -10.55 -5.60
N ASN A 161 6.41 -10.12 -6.72
CA ASN A 161 7.20 -9.63 -7.86
C ASN A 161 7.94 -8.31 -7.57
N VAL A 162 7.47 -7.50 -6.62
CA VAL A 162 8.08 -6.20 -6.30
C VAL A 162 9.38 -6.39 -5.52
N GLU A 163 9.38 -7.28 -4.53
CA GLU A 163 10.49 -7.43 -3.58
C GLU A 163 11.74 -8.05 -4.22
N GLN A 164 11.56 -9.01 -5.14
CA GLN A 164 12.69 -9.66 -5.82
C GLN A 164 13.42 -8.72 -6.78
N VAL A 165 12.68 -7.92 -7.57
CA VAL A 165 13.27 -6.93 -8.48
C VAL A 165 14.01 -5.86 -7.69
N THR A 166 13.40 -5.37 -6.61
CA THR A 166 13.99 -4.39 -5.69
C THR A 166 15.32 -4.89 -5.11
N LYS A 167 15.35 -6.14 -4.62
CA LYS A 167 16.56 -6.74 -4.06
C LYS A 167 17.67 -6.91 -5.10
N LYS A 168 17.33 -7.41 -6.30
CA LYS A 168 18.29 -7.61 -7.39
C LYS A 168 18.85 -6.28 -7.91
N PHE A 169 18.00 -5.27 -8.08
CA PHE A 169 18.44 -3.91 -8.43
C PHE A 169 19.40 -3.39 -7.37
N TYR A 170 19.05 -3.50 -6.08
CA TYR A 170 19.89 -3.02 -4.99
C TYR A 170 21.29 -3.67 -4.96
N GLU A 171 21.37 -4.99 -5.14
CA GLU A 171 22.64 -5.71 -5.18
C GLU A 171 23.53 -5.26 -6.33
N ASN A 172 22.96 -5.02 -7.51
CA ASN A 172 23.69 -4.51 -8.66
C ASN A 172 24.04 -3.02 -8.51
N PHE A 173 23.12 -2.22 -7.98
CA PHE A 173 23.34 -0.81 -7.66
C PHE A 173 24.51 -0.63 -6.71
N ARG A 174 24.66 -1.47 -5.68
CA ARG A 174 25.85 -1.42 -4.79
C ARG A 174 27.16 -1.64 -5.54
N LYS A 175 27.18 -2.50 -6.56
CA LYS A 175 28.39 -2.75 -7.37
C LYS A 175 28.72 -1.55 -8.24
N GLU A 176 27.73 -0.98 -8.91
CA GLU A 176 27.92 0.21 -9.75
C GLU A 176 28.24 1.46 -8.90
N HIS A 177 27.66 1.60 -7.71
CA HIS A 177 27.98 2.65 -6.74
C HIS A 177 29.46 2.62 -6.33
N LYS A 178 30.00 1.44 -6.00
CA LYS A 178 31.43 1.28 -5.68
C LYS A 178 32.34 1.72 -6.82
N LYS A 179 32.02 1.32 -8.05
CA LYS A 179 32.75 1.75 -9.24
C LYS A 179 32.64 3.26 -9.46
N PHE A 180 31.45 3.82 -9.26
CA PHE A 180 31.19 5.25 -9.45
C PHE A 180 32.06 6.12 -8.53
N ILE A 181 32.28 5.70 -7.27
CA ILE A 181 33.15 6.40 -6.31
C ILE A 181 34.58 6.58 -6.85
N GLU A 182 35.11 5.58 -7.57
CA GLU A 182 36.48 5.61 -8.10
C GLU A 182 36.68 6.70 -9.17
N PHE A 183 35.60 7.13 -9.84
CA PHE A 183 35.65 8.19 -10.84
C PHE A 183 35.57 9.61 -10.26
N ILE A 184 35.24 9.75 -8.97
CA ILE A 184 35.10 11.07 -8.33
C ILE A 184 36.48 11.59 -7.91
N LYS A 185 36.85 12.75 -8.45
CA LYS A 185 38.05 13.51 -8.10
C LYS A 185 37.67 14.81 -7.37
N GLY A 186 38.61 15.39 -6.64
CA GLY A 186 38.40 16.68 -5.95
C GLY A 186 37.85 16.60 -4.52
N ILE A 187 37.49 15.40 -4.04
CA ILE A 187 37.08 15.17 -2.64
C ILE A 187 38.16 14.38 -1.90
N SER A 188 38.78 15.01 -0.91
CA SER A 188 39.90 14.42 -0.14
C SER A 188 39.43 13.38 0.88
N VAL A 189 38.25 13.55 1.46
CA VAL A 189 37.70 12.69 2.51
C VAL A 189 36.89 11.54 1.88
N ALA A 190 37.20 10.30 2.29
CA ALA A 190 36.56 9.11 1.71
C ALA A 190 35.05 9.04 1.99
N THR A 191 34.63 9.35 3.22
CA THR A 191 33.21 9.36 3.62
C THR A 191 32.38 10.36 2.83
N ASP A 192 32.96 11.54 2.58
CA ASP A 192 32.34 12.62 1.80
C ASP A 192 32.24 12.23 0.34
N ARG A 193 33.25 11.53 -0.19
CA ARG A 193 33.22 11.02 -1.57
C ARG A 193 32.12 9.98 -1.77
N GLU A 194 31.97 9.04 -0.83
CA GLU A 194 30.87 8.07 -0.85
C GLU A 194 29.51 8.74 -0.74
N TRP A 195 29.40 9.75 0.12
CA TRP A 195 28.15 10.51 0.27
C TRP A 195 27.81 11.27 -1.02
N TYR A 196 28.79 11.92 -1.63
CA TYR A 196 28.61 12.62 -2.89
C TYR A 196 28.23 11.69 -4.04
N ALA A 197 28.85 10.50 -4.12
CA ALA A 197 28.45 9.47 -5.07
C ALA A 197 26.97 9.09 -4.93
N SER A 198 26.50 8.87 -3.69
CA SER A 198 25.10 8.53 -3.42
C SER A 198 24.14 9.66 -3.81
N LEU A 199 24.48 10.90 -3.45
CA LEU A 199 23.69 12.08 -3.83
C LEU A 199 23.57 12.20 -5.35
N MET A 200 24.69 12.06 -6.06
CA MET A 200 24.76 12.11 -7.52
C MET A 200 23.90 11.02 -8.15
N LEU A 201 24.06 9.77 -7.71
CA LEU A 201 23.28 8.64 -8.23
C LEU A 201 21.79 8.81 -7.95
N ASN A 202 21.40 9.36 -6.80
CA ASN A 202 20.00 9.65 -6.50
C ASN A 202 19.41 10.69 -7.45
N ARG A 203 20.13 11.80 -7.68
CA ARG A 203 19.74 12.83 -8.66
C ARG A 203 19.57 12.25 -10.07
N LEU A 204 20.48 11.37 -10.49
CA LEU A 204 20.43 10.71 -11.80
C LEU A 204 19.26 9.73 -11.91
N MET A 205 19.00 8.92 -10.88
CA MET A 205 17.84 8.00 -10.83
C MET A 205 16.54 8.79 -10.93
N PHE A 206 16.42 9.88 -10.18
CA PHE A 206 15.24 10.75 -10.25
C PHE A 206 15.03 11.32 -11.66
N CYS A 207 16.10 11.81 -12.30
CA CYS A 207 16.04 12.27 -13.69
C CYS A 207 15.61 11.16 -14.65
N TYR A 208 16.08 9.92 -14.45
CA TYR A 208 15.67 8.75 -15.22
C TYR A 208 14.18 8.45 -15.11
N PHE A 209 13.57 8.65 -13.94
CA PHE A 209 12.13 8.50 -13.77
C PHE A 209 11.33 9.55 -14.56
N ILE A 210 11.67 10.83 -14.39
CA ILE A 210 10.90 11.92 -14.98
C ILE A 210 11.10 12.03 -16.49
N GLN A 211 12.28 11.66 -17.02
CA GLN A 211 12.50 11.64 -18.47
C GLN A 211 11.61 10.62 -19.18
N LYS A 212 11.30 9.47 -18.55
CA LYS A 212 10.43 8.45 -19.16
C LYS A 212 8.96 8.87 -19.27
N LYS A 213 8.54 9.92 -18.56
CA LYS A 213 7.24 10.59 -18.79
C LYS A 213 7.34 11.77 -19.76
N GLY A 214 8.52 12.06 -20.30
CA GLY A 214 8.75 13.19 -21.20
C GLY A 214 8.97 14.54 -20.48
N PHE A 215 9.17 14.57 -19.16
CA PHE A 215 9.35 15.84 -18.46
C PHE A 215 10.70 16.52 -18.74
N LEU A 216 11.69 15.78 -19.25
CA LEU A 216 12.97 16.36 -19.68
C LEU A 216 12.93 16.59 -21.19
N ASP A 217 12.44 17.76 -21.60
CA ASP A 217 12.40 18.22 -23.00
C ASP A 217 11.66 17.25 -23.96
N ASN A 218 10.64 16.54 -23.46
CA ASN A 218 9.93 15.46 -24.18
C ASN A 218 10.85 14.34 -24.71
N ASN A 219 12.07 14.21 -24.17
CA ASN A 219 13.04 13.21 -24.59
C ASN A 219 13.13 12.06 -23.57
N LEU A 220 12.74 10.86 -24.00
CA LEU A 220 12.77 9.65 -23.17
C LEU A 220 14.18 9.13 -22.86
N ASN A 221 15.20 9.60 -23.59
CA ASN A 221 16.62 9.24 -23.45
C ASN A 221 17.49 10.48 -23.15
N TYR A 222 16.88 11.53 -22.60
CA TYR A 222 17.46 12.87 -22.42
C TYR A 222 18.91 12.88 -21.89
N LEU A 223 19.18 12.22 -20.76
CA LEU A 223 20.53 12.25 -20.15
C LEU A 223 21.60 11.61 -21.05
N LYS A 224 21.27 10.52 -21.73
CA LYS A 224 22.19 9.80 -22.63
C LYS A 224 22.47 10.62 -23.89
N ASP A 225 21.43 11.20 -24.48
CA ASP A 225 21.58 12.04 -25.66
C ASP A 225 22.38 13.31 -25.36
N LYS A 226 22.18 13.90 -24.17
CA LYS A 226 22.99 15.02 -23.70
C LYS A 226 24.43 14.61 -23.44
N LEU A 227 24.69 13.47 -22.78
CA LEU A 227 26.06 12.96 -22.62
C LEU A 227 26.79 12.84 -23.96
N LEU A 228 26.16 12.24 -24.96
CA LEU A 228 26.73 12.11 -26.31
C LEU A 228 26.98 13.48 -26.96
N TYR A 229 26.04 14.41 -26.85
CA TYR A 229 26.19 15.79 -27.34
C TYR A 229 27.40 16.48 -26.71
N CYS A 230 27.55 16.34 -25.39
CA CYS A 230 28.63 16.90 -24.60
C CYS A 230 30.00 16.34 -25.02
N GLN A 231 30.09 15.02 -25.21
CA GLN A 231 31.30 14.35 -25.70
C GLN A 231 31.69 14.79 -27.12
N GLN A 232 30.72 15.01 -28.01
CA GLN A 232 30.99 15.49 -29.37
C GLN A 232 31.51 16.94 -29.42
N LYS A 233 31.13 17.76 -28.43
CA LYS A 233 31.62 19.14 -28.28
C LYS A 233 32.96 19.21 -27.55
N LYS A 234 33.25 18.25 -26.67
CA LYS A 234 34.53 18.12 -25.97
C LYS A 234 35.68 18.11 -26.98
N GLY A 235 36.59 19.07 -26.85
CA GLY A 235 37.74 19.24 -27.75
C GLY A 235 37.50 20.11 -29.00
N LYS A 236 36.24 20.36 -29.40
CA LYS A 236 35.91 21.35 -30.45
C LYS A 236 35.62 22.73 -29.87
N ASP A 237 35.09 22.77 -28.66
CA ASP A 237 34.82 23.98 -27.91
C ASP A 237 35.73 24.03 -26.68
N LYS A 238 36.53 25.09 -26.53
CA LYS A 238 37.48 25.26 -25.42
C LYS A 238 36.79 25.42 -24.06
N PHE A 239 35.49 25.73 -24.04
CA PHE A 239 34.71 25.90 -22.82
C PHE A 239 34.04 24.61 -22.33
N TYR A 240 34.10 23.53 -23.11
CA TYR A 240 33.46 22.26 -22.77
C TYR A 240 34.44 21.31 -22.07
N ILE A 241 34.30 21.16 -20.75
CA ILE A 241 35.22 20.41 -19.88
C ILE A 241 34.71 18.97 -19.67
N SER A 242 33.48 18.80 -19.16
CA SER A 242 32.90 17.49 -18.89
C SER A 242 31.37 17.56 -18.85
N PHE A 243 30.70 16.43 -19.05
CA PHE A 243 29.24 16.33 -18.91
C PHE A 243 28.78 16.74 -17.51
N TYR A 244 29.55 16.37 -16.49
CA TYR A 244 29.28 16.75 -15.10
C TYR A 244 29.26 18.27 -14.89
N LYS A 245 30.37 18.97 -15.19
CA LYS A 245 30.50 20.41 -14.88
C LYS A 245 29.64 21.29 -15.76
N ASN A 246 29.61 21.01 -17.06
CA ASN A 246 28.97 21.90 -18.02
C ASN A 246 27.45 21.66 -18.10
N PHE A 247 27.00 20.42 -17.95
CA PHE A 247 25.60 20.08 -18.15
C PHE A 247 24.87 19.70 -16.86
N LEU A 248 25.33 18.69 -16.12
CA LEU A 248 24.57 18.20 -14.95
C LEU A 248 24.41 19.25 -13.85
N MET A 249 25.46 20.02 -13.54
CA MET A 249 25.37 21.11 -12.54
C MET A 249 24.37 22.19 -12.96
N ALA A 250 24.33 22.54 -14.25
CA ALA A 250 23.35 23.49 -14.77
C ALA A 250 21.93 22.91 -14.73
N LEU A 251 21.76 21.65 -15.15
CA LEU A 251 20.48 20.94 -15.10
C LEU A 251 19.93 20.86 -13.68
N PHE A 252 20.76 20.46 -12.71
CA PHE A 252 20.33 20.30 -11.32
C PHE A 252 20.03 21.65 -10.69
N HIS A 253 21.02 22.53 -10.55
CA HIS A 253 20.85 23.72 -9.71
C HIS A 253 20.06 24.83 -10.38
N LYS A 254 20.17 24.98 -11.71
CA LYS A 254 19.51 26.07 -12.45
C LYS A 254 18.28 25.61 -13.22
N GLY A 255 18.22 24.35 -13.65
CA GLY A 255 17.04 23.78 -14.31
C GLY A 255 15.99 23.32 -13.31
N LEU A 256 16.28 22.23 -12.61
CA LEU A 256 15.34 21.55 -11.71
C LEU A 256 15.23 22.24 -10.34
N GLY A 257 16.31 22.87 -9.88
CA GLY A 257 16.45 23.48 -8.55
C GLY A 257 16.14 24.97 -8.47
N SER A 258 15.94 25.67 -9.59
CA SER A 258 15.64 27.11 -9.62
C SER A 258 14.38 27.41 -10.43
N PRO A 259 13.48 28.29 -9.94
CA PRO A 259 12.37 28.80 -10.74
C PRO A 259 12.84 29.80 -11.81
N ASP A 260 14.03 30.40 -11.63
CA ASP A 260 14.62 31.32 -12.59
C ASP A 260 15.47 30.55 -13.62
N GLN A 261 14.94 30.45 -14.85
CA GLN A 261 15.55 29.78 -15.98
C GLN A 261 15.75 30.77 -17.15
N PRO A 262 16.95 31.37 -17.29
CA PRO A 262 17.26 32.27 -18.39
C PRO A 262 17.13 31.60 -19.77
N GLU A 263 16.85 32.38 -20.81
CA GLU A 263 16.66 31.84 -22.16
C GLU A 263 17.91 31.17 -22.74
N GLU A 264 19.11 31.66 -22.39
CA GLU A 264 20.37 31.01 -22.75
C GLU A 264 20.49 29.61 -22.15
N LEU A 265 20.07 29.44 -20.89
CA LEU A 265 20.06 28.16 -20.21
C LEU A 265 19.04 27.22 -20.86
N LYS A 266 17.82 27.69 -21.15
CA LYS A 266 16.78 26.89 -21.83
C LYS A 266 17.22 26.40 -23.20
N LYS A 267 18.06 27.16 -23.93
CA LYS A 267 18.65 26.67 -25.19
C LYS A 267 19.61 25.50 -24.97
N GLU A 268 20.28 25.44 -23.83
CA GLU A 268 21.24 24.39 -23.49
C GLU A 268 20.55 23.15 -22.91
N ILE A 269 19.64 23.33 -21.95
CA ILE A 269 18.96 22.22 -21.26
C ILE A 269 17.60 21.85 -21.87
N GLY A 270 16.98 22.69 -22.69
CA GLY A 270 15.64 22.46 -23.23
C GLY A 270 14.52 22.84 -22.25
N LYS A 271 13.31 22.31 -22.47
CA LYS A 271 12.15 22.59 -21.62
C LYS A 271 12.12 21.69 -20.39
N ILE A 272 12.53 22.23 -19.24
CA ILE A 272 12.68 21.49 -17.98
C ILE A 272 11.79 22.11 -16.88
N PRO A 273 10.97 21.32 -16.16
CA PRO A 273 10.15 21.83 -15.06
C PRO A 273 11.00 22.15 -13.82
N TYR A 274 10.53 23.11 -13.02
CA TYR A 274 11.06 23.37 -11.68
C TYR A 274 10.44 22.40 -10.67
N LEU A 275 11.25 21.81 -9.77
CA LEU A 275 10.84 20.79 -8.80
C LEU A 275 11.18 21.13 -7.34
N ASN A 276 11.15 22.41 -6.97
CA ASN A 276 11.25 22.87 -5.57
C ASN A 276 12.56 22.55 -4.81
N GLY A 277 13.72 22.63 -5.47
CA GLY A 277 15.01 22.83 -4.79
C GLY A 277 15.61 21.62 -4.09
N GLY A 278 14.93 20.98 -3.14
CA GLY A 278 15.57 20.11 -2.12
C GLY A 278 16.65 19.11 -2.62
N LEU A 279 16.29 18.18 -3.52
CA LEU A 279 17.26 17.20 -4.05
C LEU A 279 18.31 17.84 -4.97
N PHE A 280 17.96 18.94 -5.62
CA PHE A 280 18.73 19.59 -6.68
C PHE A 280 19.41 20.90 -6.23
N ASP A 281 19.32 21.24 -4.95
CA ASP A 281 19.98 22.39 -4.35
C ASP A 281 21.49 22.17 -4.28
N VAL A 282 22.25 23.26 -4.20
CA VAL A 282 23.70 23.19 -4.04
C VAL A 282 24.02 22.60 -2.66
N HIS A 283 24.59 21.41 -2.65
CA HIS A 283 24.88 20.65 -1.44
C HIS A 283 26.11 21.22 -0.72
N GLU A 284 26.20 21.06 0.61
CA GLU A 284 27.35 21.56 1.39
C GLU A 284 28.70 21.00 0.90
N LEU A 285 28.73 19.73 0.48
CA LEU A 285 29.92 19.13 -0.15
C LEU A 285 30.33 19.83 -1.46
N GLU A 286 29.37 20.33 -2.24
CA GLU A 286 29.64 21.07 -3.49
C GLU A 286 30.19 22.47 -3.20
N LYS A 287 29.80 23.07 -2.07
CA LYS A 287 30.38 24.33 -1.56
C LYS A 287 31.77 24.11 -0.95
N GLN A 288 31.97 23.01 -0.24
CA GLN A 288 33.21 22.67 0.45
C GLN A 288 34.32 22.25 -0.53
N TYR A 289 33.96 21.52 -1.60
CA TYR A 289 34.90 20.98 -2.56
C TYR A 289 34.66 21.57 -3.97
N GLU A 290 35.24 22.73 -4.26
CA GLU A 290 35.06 23.40 -5.56
C GLU A 290 35.69 22.64 -6.75
N SER A 291 36.65 21.76 -6.46
CA SER A 291 37.41 21.02 -7.48
C SER A 291 36.79 19.68 -7.88
N ILE A 292 35.57 19.37 -7.42
CA ILE A 292 34.89 18.11 -7.76
C ILE A 292 34.84 17.94 -9.28
N ASP A 293 35.22 16.75 -9.76
CA ASP A 293 35.06 16.37 -11.15
C ASP A 293 34.80 14.87 -11.26
N ILE A 294 33.95 14.49 -12.22
CA ILE A 294 33.55 13.11 -12.47
C ILE A 294 33.73 12.83 -13.96
N SER A 295 34.46 11.76 -14.28
CA SER A 295 34.70 11.36 -15.68
C SER A 295 33.40 11.02 -16.40
N ASP A 296 33.33 11.33 -17.69
CA ASP A 296 32.21 10.95 -18.57
C ASP A 296 32.00 9.42 -18.58
N ASP A 297 33.08 8.63 -18.40
CA ASP A 297 33.04 7.16 -18.31
C ASP A 297 32.15 6.66 -17.17
N ALA A 298 32.07 7.41 -16.06
CA ALA A 298 31.22 7.06 -14.92
C ALA A 298 29.74 7.11 -15.32
N PHE A 299 29.36 8.13 -16.10
CA PHE A 299 28.00 8.31 -16.57
C PHE A 299 27.65 7.32 -17.69
N GLU A 300 28.59 6.98 -18.57
CA GLU A 300 28.37 5.90 -19.53
C GLU A 300 28.07 4.56 -18.86
N ASN A 301 28.84 4.21 -17.82
CA ASN A 301 28.66 2.96 -17.10
C ASN A 301 27.31 2.93 -16.36
N ILE A 302 26.97 4.01 -15.63
CA ILE A 302 25.72 4.03 -14.88
C ILE A 302 24.49 4.09 -15.80
N PHE A 303 24.56 4.80 -16.93
CA PHE A 303 23.45 4.85 -17.89
C PHE A 303 23.25 3.50 -18.58
N LYS A 304 24.32 2.77 -18.91
CA LYS A 304 24.22 1.37 -19.38
C LYS A 304 23.49 0.50 -18.35
N PHE A 305 23.84 0.62 -17.07
CA PHE A 305 23.17 -0.09 -15.99
C PHE A 305 21.69 0.32 -15.85
N PHE A 306 21.36 1.62 -15.85
CA PHE A 306 19.98 2.09 -15.76
C PHE A 306 19.14 1.65 -16.96
N ASP A 307 19.71 1.62 -18.16
CA ASP A 307 19.05 1.14 -19.39
C ASP A 307 18.73 -0.37 -19.35
N GLU A 308 19.31 -1.15 -18.41
CA GLU A 308 18.91 -2.55 -18.20
C GLU A 308 17.53 -2.69 -17.56
N TYR A 309 17.00 -1.60 -17.01
CA TYR A 309 15.75 -1.51 -16.25
C TYR A 309 14.72 -0.58 -16.91
N ASN A 310 13.44 -0.87 -16.67
CA ASN A 310 12.32 -0.05 -17.12
C ASN A 310 11.88 0.87 -15.99
N TRP A 311 11.90 2.19 -16.20
CA TRP A 311 11.61 3.16 -15.16
C TRP A 311 10.16 3.65 -15.27
N HIS A 312 9.36 3.45 -14.22
CA HIS A 312 7.95 3.82 -14.17
C HIS A 312 7.66 4.67 -12.93
N LEU A 313 6.94 5.79 -13.07
CA LEU A 313 6.50 6.57 -11.91
C LEU A 313 5.33 5.93 -11.15
N ASP A 314 4.63 4.99 -11.78
CA ASP A 314 3.41 4.41 -11.25
C ASP A 314 3.76 3.09 -10.54
N THR A 315 3.06 2.74 -9.45
CA THR A 315 3.23 1.44 -8.75
C THR A 315 2.80 0.22 -9.58
N ARG A 316 2.38 0.43 -10.82
CA ARG A 316 1.97 -0.61 -11.78
C ARG A 316 3.21 -1.17 -12.46
N ILE A 317 3.78 -2.19 -11.85
CA ILE A 317 4.90 -2.95 -12.40
C ILE A 317 4.36 -3.81 -13.57
N THR A 318 4.75 -3.47 -14.80
CA THR A 318 4.73 -4.41 -15.92
C THR A 318 5.75 -5.52 -15.65
N ALA A 319 5.49 -6.79 -16.01
CA ALA A 319 6.40 -7.88 -15.64
C ALA A 319 7.49 -8.12 -16.68
N THR A 320 8.50 -7.26 -16.71
CA THR A 320 9.79 -7.65 -17.31
C THR A 320 10.76 -8.18 -16.25
N GLY A 321 10.42 -8.06 -14.96
CA GLY A 321 11.34 -8.37 -13.85
C GLY A 321 12.51 -7.39 -13.76
N LYS A 322 12.38 -6.24 -14.44
CA LYS A 322 13.37 -5.17 -14.53
C LYS A 322 12.73 -3.79 -14.34
N ASP A 323 11.49 -3.75 -13.88
CA ASP A 323 10.72 -2.52 -13.77
C ASP A 323 10.97 -1.90 -12.38
N ILE A 324 11.40 -0.65 -12.36
CA ILE A 324 11.77 0.12 -11.17
C ILE A 324 10.69 1.20 -11.00
N ASN A 325 10.20 1.33 -9.77
CA ASN A 325 9.25 2.35 -9.34
C ASN A 325 9.87 3.23 -8.23
N PRO A 326 9.22 4.34 -7.83
CA PRO A 326 9.73 5.19 -6.76
C PRO A 326 9.95 4.47 -5.42
N ASP A 327 9.17 3.43 -5.12
CA ASP A 327 9.32 2.63 -3.88
C ASP A 327 10.69 1.95 -3.82
N VAL A 328 11.25 1.54 -4.97
CA VAL A 328 12.61 0.99 -5.05
C VAL A 328 13.64 2.02 -4.60
N ILE A 329 13.51 3.31 -4.98
CA ILE A 329 14.39 4.37 -4.46
C ILE A 329 14.25 4.47 -2.94
N GLY A 330 13.01 4.47 -2.44
CA GLY A 330 12.72 4.49 -1.01
C GLY A 330 13.45 3.38 -0.26
N TYR A 331 13.37 2.15 -0.78
CA TYR A 331 14.05 0.98 -0.23
C TYR A 331 15.58 1.08 -0.29
N ILE A 332 16.14 1.56 -1.41
CA ILE A 332 17.60 1.78 -1.54
C ILE A 332 18.04 2.80 -0.51
N PHE A 333 17.31 3.90 -0.39
CA PHE A 333 17.59 4.98 0.54
C PHE A 333 17.51 4.50 1.99
N GLU A 334 16.44 3.78 2.34
CA GLU A 334 16.25 3.14 3.64
C GLU A 334 17.42 2.22 3.98
N LYS A 335 17.77 1.26 3.10
CA LYS A 335 18.87 0.34 3.36
C LYS A 335 20.22 1.04 3.44
N TYR A 336 20.43 2.06 2.61
CA TYR A 336 21.68 2.80 2.60
C TYR A 336 21.86 3.67 3.86
N ILE A 337 20.79 4.30 4.35
CA ILE A 337 20.78 5.05 5.61
C ILE A 337 20.94 4.10 6.81
N ASN A 338 20.24 2.97 6.80
CA ASN A 338 20.34 1.97 7.87
C ASN A 338 21.75 1.35 7.97
N ASP A 339 22.45 1.15 6.85
CA ASP A 339 23.87 0.74 6.87
C ASP A 339 24.78 1.83 7.48
N ARG A 340 24.34 3.10 7.49
CA ARG A 340 25.00 4.25 8.13
C ARG A 340 24.42 4.60 9.52
N ALA A 341 23.61 3.73 10.12
CA ALA A 341 22.90 3.94 11.39
C ALA A 341 23.79 4.26 12.62
N GLN A 342 25.13 4.24 12.50
CA GLN A 342 26.01 4.84 13.50
C GLN A 342 25.81 6.36 13.67
N MET A 343 25.14 7.04 12.73
CA MET A 343 24.82 8.48 12.79
C MET A 343 23.42 8.82 13.33
N GLY A 344 22.65 7.85 13.85
CA GLY A 344 21.38 8.11 14.55
C GLY A 344 20.16 8.43 13.66
N ALA A 345 20.30 8.32 12.34
CA ALA A 345 19.17 8.37 11.41
C ALA A 345 18.63 6.95 11.16
N TYR A 346 17.45 6.66 11.68
CA TYR A 346 16.76 5.37 11.48
C TYR A 346 15.56 5.58 10.56
N TYR A 347 15.42 4.71 9.56
CA TYR A 347 14.20 4.69 8.75
C TYR A 347 13.00 4.26 9.59
N THR A 348 11.91 5.02 9.48
CA THR A 348 10.63 4.68 10.09
C THR A 348 9.88 3.77 9.12
N LYS A 349 9.63 2.52 9.53
CA LYS A 349 8.92 1.53 8.70
C LYS A 349 7.51 2.00 8.35
N GLU A 350 6.99 1.44 7.25
CA GLU A 350 5.71 1.83 6.67
C GLU A 350 4.54 1.70 7.66
N ASP A 351 4.56 0.68 8.52
CA ASP A 351 3.57 0.45 9.58
C ASP A 351 3.50 1.61 10.58
N ILE A 352 4.65 2.14 10.99
CA ILE A 352 4.75 3.29 11.88
C ILE A 352 4.34 4.57 11.14
N THR A 353 4.78 4.77 9.89
CA THR A 353 4.39 5.96 9.12
C THR A 353 2.89 5.98 8.82
N ASP A 354 2.27 4.84 8.49
CA ASP A 354 0.81 4.75 8.30
C ASP A 354 0.08 5.01 9.62
N TYR A 355 0.55 4.43 10.73
CA TYR A 355 -0.05 4.62 12.05
C TYR A 355 -0.05 6.09 12.46
N ILE A 356 1.08 6.78 12.35
CA ILE A 356 1.18 8.19 12.70
C ILE A 356 0.34 9.03 11.74
N SER A 357 0.49 8.84 10.42
CA SER A 357 -0.22 9.64 9.42
C SER A 357 -1.74 9.54 9.57
N LYS A 358 -2.32 8.34 9.74
CA LYS A 358 -3.78 8.20 9.86
C LYS A 358 -4.33 8.82 11.14
N ASN A 359 -3.58 8.70 12.25
CA ASN A 359 -3.97 9.24 13.54
C ASN A 359 -3.67 10.74 13.69
N CYS A 360 -3.08 11.38 12.68
CA CYS A 360 -2.91 12.84 12.62
C CYS A 360 -3.81 13.49 11.56
N ILE A 361 -3.85 12.91 10.36
CA ILE A 361 -4.55 13.49 9.20
C ILE A 361 -6.07 13.36 9.36
N VAL A 362 -6.57 12.17 9.71
CA VAL A 362 -8.02 11.95 9.78
C VAL A 362 -8.68 12.78 10.89
N PRO A 363 -8.13 12.83 12.13
CA PRO A 363 -8.67 13.72 13.16
C PRO A 363 -8.66 15.18 12.73
N PHE A 364 -7.58 15.67 12.11
CA PHE A 364 -7.51 17.03 11.60
C PHE A 364 -8.64 17.34 10.60
N LEU A 365 -8.88 16.44 9.64
CA LEU A 365 -9.95 16.63 8.65
C LEU A 365 -11.33 16.68 9.30
N PHE A 366 -11.58 15.82 10.28
CA PHE A 366 -12.84 15.82 11.04
C PHE A 366 -12.98 17.10 11.87
N ASP A 367 -11.94 17.52 12.59
CA ASP A 367 -11.93 18.74 13.41
C ASP A 367 -12.12 20.01 12.55
N GLU A 368 -11.44 20.12 11.40
CA GLU A 368 -11.63 21.25 10.48
C GLU A 368 -13.05 21.27 9.88
N THR A 369 -13.60 20.10 9.57
CA THR A 369 -14.98 19.98 9.09
C THR A 369 -15.97 20.38 10.19
N GLU A 370 -15.75 19.94 11.43
CA GLU A 370 -16.57 20.31 12.59
C GLU A 370 -16.57 21.82 12.84
N ARG A 371 -15.40 22.49 12.74
CA ARG A 371 -15.30 23.95 12.88
C ARG A 371 -16.18 24.71 11.89
N LYS A 372 -16.36 24.17 10.68
CA LYS A 372 -17.21 24.79 9.64
C LYS A 372 -18.65 24.30 9.68
N TYR A 373 -18.89 23.10 10.21
CA TYR A 373 -20.16 22.39 10.11
C TYR A 373 -20.47 21.51 11.33
N ALA A 374 -20.46 22.13 12.52
CA ALA A 374 -20.60 21.43 13.81
C ALA A 374 -21.86 20.58 13.96
N LYS A 375 -22.94 20.85 13.20
CA LYS A 375 -24.19 20.08 13.32
C LYS A 375 -24.03 18.60 12.94
N ALA A 376 -23.07 18.24 12.08
CA ALA A 376 -22.81 16.86 11.70
C ALA A 376 -22.06 16.05 12.79
N PHE A 377 -21.55 16.71 13.83
CA PHE A 377 -20.70 16.09 14.85
C PHE A 377 -21.35 16.05 16.24
N LYS A 378 -22.61 16.51 16.37
CA LYS A 378 -23.37 16.36 17.62
C LYS A 378 -23.49 14.87 17.99
N PRO A 379 -23.55 14.49 19.27
CA PRO A 379 -23.61 13.08 19.69
C PRO A 379 -24.72 12.25 19.02
N GLU A 380 -25.83 12.88 18.64
CA GLU A 380 -26.98 12.25 17.99
C GLU A 380 -26.88 12.22 16.46
N ALA A 381 -25.83 12.78 15.87
CA ALA A 381 -25.64 12.88 14.42
C ALA A 381 -25.35 11.52 13.77
N GLU A 382 -25.60 11.46 12.46
CA GLU A 382 -25.46 10.26 11.63
C GLU A 382 -24.08 9.59 11.77
N ILE A 383 -23.01 10.38 11.89
CA ILE A 383 -21.62 9.90 12.05
C ILE A 383 -21.49 8.93 13.24
N TRP A 384 -22.03 9.31 14.40
CA TRP A 384 -21.93 8.51 15.62
C TRP A 384 -22.99 7.41 15.69
N GLN A 385 -24.15 7.62 15.08
CA GLN A 385 -25.15 6.55 14.89
C GLN A 385 -24.57 5.42 14.04
N MET A 386 -23.88 5.74 12.95
CA MET A 386 -23.21 4.75 12.09
C MET A 386 -22.18 3.95 12.88
N LEU A 387 -21.39 4.59 13.75
CA LEU A 387 -20.47 3.88 14.65
C LEU A 387 -21.21 2.95 15.60
N LYS A 388 -22.24 3.44 16.28
CA LYS A 388 -23.05 2.66 17.23
C LYS A 388 -23.66 1.41 16.59
N GLU A 389 -24.10 1.52 15.34
CA GLU A 389 -24.71 0.43 14.57
C GLU A 389 -23.69 -0.48 13.88
N SER A 390 -22.41 -0.10 13.88
CA SER A 390 -21.35 -0.76 13.10
C SER A 390 -20.91 -2.13 13.62
N GLY A 391 -21.34 -2.56 14.80
CA GLY A 391 -20.83 -3.80 15.35
C GLY A 391 -19.36 -3.69 15.79
N ASP A 392 -18.57 -4.68 15.41
CA ASP A 392 -17.10 -4.69 15.59
C ASP A 392 -16.34 -4.35 14.30
N THR A 393 -17.02 -3.73 13.32
CA THR A 393 -16.46 -3.41 12.00
C THR A 393 -15.16 -2.59 12.12
N TYR A 394 -15.13 -1.63 13.05
CA TYR A 394 -13.97 -0.75 13.27
C TYR A 394 -12.97 -1.25 14.31
N ILE A 395 -13.16 -2.47 14.84
CA ILE A 395 -12.18 -3.10 15.72
C ILE A 395 -11.21 -3.93 14.86
N TYR A 396 -9.90 -3.70 15.05
CA TYR A 396 -8.86 -4.42 14.30
C TYR A 396 -8.93 -5.94 14.50
N GLU A 397 -8.70 -6.70 13.42
CA GLU A 397 -8.73 -8.17 13.42
C GLU A 397 -7.82 -8.80 14.47
N ALA A 398 -6.66 -8.19 14.74
CA ALA A 398 -5.74 -8.64 15.79
C ALA A 398 -6.44 -8.71 17.15
N VAL A 399 -7.28 -7.72 17.48
CA VAL A 399 -8.04 -7.67 18.74
C VAL A 399 -9.11 -8.77 18.77
N LYS A 400 -9.72 -9.08 17.61
CA LYS A 400 -10.80 -10.06 17.43
C LYS A 400 -10.33 -11.52 17.38
N LYS A 401 -9.04 -11.76 17.17
CA LYS A 401 -8.47 -13.10 16.97
C LYS A 401 -8.93 -14.08 18.06
N GLY A 402 -9.52 -15.20 17.63
CA GLY A 402 -9.95 -16.27 18.54
C GLY A 402 -11.20 -15.95 19.36
N ILE A 403 -11.98 -14.92 19.04
CA ILE A 403 -13.24 -14.61 19.72
C ILE A 403 -14.41 -15.10 18.85
N ASP A 404 -15.26 -15.95 19.40
CA ASP A 404 -16.50 -16.34 18.75
C ASP A 404 -17.61 -15.33 19.07
N THR A 405 -17.80 -14.38 18.16
CA THR A 405 -18.76 -13.28 18.33
C THR A 405 -20.22 -13.72 18.27
N LYS A 406 -20.51 -14.90 17.69
CA LYS A 406 -21.90 -15.40 17.54
C LYS A 406 -22.53 -15.77 18.88
N ASN A 407 -21.69 -16.15 19.85
CA ASN A 407 -22.12 -16.61 21.17
C ASN A 407 -22.04 -15.50 22.24
N LEU A 408 -21.76 -14.25 21.85
CA LEU A 408 -21.64 -13.12 22.76
C LEU A 408 -22.89 -12.23 22.72
N ASN A 409 -23.49 -11.99 23.89
CA ASN A 409 -24.58 -11.04 24.05
C ASN A 409 -24.10 -9.79 24.81
N PHE A 410 -23.81 -8.72 24.06
CA PHE A 410 -23.28 -7.46 24.59
C PHE A 410 -24.31 -6.61 25.36
N THR A 411 -25.60 -6.99 25.36
CA THR A 411 -26.66 -6.27 26.10
C THR A 411 -26.67 -6.59 27.60
N THR A 412 -25.97 -7.65 28.03
CA THR A 412 -25.97 -8.08 29.44
C THR A 412 -24.77 -7.51 30.22
N PRO A 413 -24.93 -7.16 31.51
CA PRO A 413 -23.83 -6.81 32.40
C PRO A 413 -23.19 -8.10 32.92
N ILE A 414 -22.29 -8.70 32.14
CA ILE A 414 -21.48 -9.83 32.62
C ILE A 414 -20.10 -9.29 32.98
N ILE A 415 -19.66 -9.63 34.18
CA ILE A 415 -18.35 -9.28 34.70
C ILE A 415 -17.33 -10.16 33.97
N THR A 416 -16.39 -9.57 33.22
CA THR A 416 -15.38 -10.32 32.45
C THR A 416 -14.41 -11.12 33.33
N ASP A 417 -14.52 -11.01 34.64
CA ASP A 417 -13.82 -11.84 35.62
C ASP A 417 -14.63 -13.07 36.07
N ASP A 418 -15.83 -13.32 35.55
CA ASP A 418 -16.59 -14.56 35.78
C ASP A 418 -15.96 -15.73 34.98
N PRO A 419 -15.53 -16.85 35.61
CA PRO A 419 -15.00 -18.01 34.91
C PRO A 419 -15.96 -18.65 33.89
N ASN A 420 -17.27 -18.46 34.07
CA ASN A 420 -18.30 -19.00 33.18
C ASN A 420 -18.72 -18.02 32.08
N HIS A 421 -18.06 -16.87 31.98
CA HIS A 421 -18.35 -15.90 30.93
C HIS A 421 -18.14 -16.55 29.55
N PRO A 422 -19.08 -16.41 28.58
CA PRO A 422 -18.97 -17.05 27.25
C PRO A 422 -17.66 -16.74 26.49
N LEU A 423 -17.11 -15.55 26.69
CA LEU A 423 -15.79 -15.12 26.22
C LEU A 423 -14.62 -16.07 26.58
N TRP A 424 -14.78 -16.91 27.60
CA TRP A 424 -13.77 -17.86 28.09
C TRP A 424 -14.13 -19.32 27.79
N ALA A 425 -15.23 -19.60 27.10
CA ALA A 425 -15.79 -20.94 26.96
C ALA A 425 -14.84 -21.95 26.28
N ASP A 426 -13.95 -21.44 25.43
CA ASP A 426 -12.92 -22.20 24.70
C ASP A 426 -11.58 -22.29 25.44
N LEU A 427 -11.45 -21.64 26.61
CA LEU A 427 -10.24 -21.72 27.42
C LEU A 427 -10.20 -23.00 28.28
N PRO A 428 -9.01 -23.63 28.44
CA PRO A 428 -8.86 -24.78 29.33
C PRO A 428 -9.29 -24.50 30.77
N ASP A 429 -9.73 -25.52 31.49
CA ASP A 429 -10.18 -25.39 32.89
C ASP A 429 -9.09 -24.81 33.79
N GLU A 430 -7.82 -25.15 33.54
CA GLU A 430 -6.67 -24.65 34.29
C GLU A 430 -6.52 -23.13 34.15
N ILE A 431 -6.84 -22.58 32.97
CA ILE A 431 -6.83 -21.14 32.72
C ILE A 431 -8.07 -20.50 33.35
N ARG A 432 -9.25 -21.12 33.18
CA ARG A 432 -10.51 -20.62 33.75
C ARG A 432 -10.49 -20.55 35.27
N ASN A 433 -9.73 -21.44 35.92
CA ASN A 433 -9.53 -21.42 37.37
C ASN A 433 -8.84 -20.14 37.90
N GLY A 434 -8.17 -19.37 37.03
CA GLY A 434 -7.58 -18.06 37.39
C GLY A 434 -8.57 -16.90 37.48
N PHE A 435 -9.83 -17.10 37.04
CA PHE A 435 -10.92 -16.13 37.19
C PHE A 435 -11.62 -16.34 38.55
N ARG A 436 -11.29 -15.45 39.49
CA ARG A 436 -11.80 -15.45 40.88
C ARG A 436 -12.10 -14.01 41.28
N PRO A 437 -13.25 -13.43 40.88
CA PRO A 437 -13.59 -12.03 41.14
C PRO A 437 -13.58 -11.73 42.65
N GLU A 438 -13.95 -12.71 43.47
CA GLU A 438 -13.94 -12.63 44.93
C GLU A 438 -12.54 -12.51 45.56
N LEU A 439 -11.47 -12.74 44.80
CA LEU A 439 -10.07 -12.65 45.25
C LEU A 439 -9.29 -11.49 44.60
N LYS A 440 -9.81 -10.87 43.53
CA LYS A 440 -9.06 -9.95 42.64
C LYS A 440 -8.47 -8.73 43.35
N ASP A 441 -9.23 -8.13 44.28
CA ASP A 441 -8.87 -6.88 44.96
C ASP A 441 -8.70 -7.05 46.48
N LYS A 442 -8.51 -8.29 46.96
CA LYS A 442 -8.30 -8.58 48.37
C LYS A 442 -6.81 -8.65 48.70
N THR A 443 -6.41 -8.05 49.82
CA THR A 443 -5.05 -8.20 50.37
C THR A 443 -4.75 -9.68 50.60
N VAL A 444 -3.61 -10.14 50.08
CA VAL A 444 -3.17 -11.53 50.24
C VAL A 444 -2.87 -11.79 51.71
N GLN A 445 -3.62 -12.69 52.33
CA GLN A 445 -3.33 -13.18 53.68
C GLN A 445 -2.74 -14.60 53.58
N PRO A 446 -1.68 -14.94 54.32
CA PRO A 446 -1.01 -16.25 54.23
C PRO A 446 -1.95 -17.46 54.44
N ALA A 447 -3.00 -17.28 55.25
CA ALA A 447 -3.98 -18.33 55.54
C ALA A 447 -4.97 -18.58 54.39
N THR A 448 -5.10 -17.66 53.42
CA THR A 448 -6.10 -17.73 52.34
C THR A 448 -5.53 -18.47 51.14
N GLN A 449 -5.57 -19.81 51.18
CA GLN A 449 -5.19 -20.68 50.08
C GLN A 449 -6.41 -21.21 49.31
N PRO A 450 -6.34 -21.41 47.98
CA PRO A 450 -5.21 -21.07 47.11
C PRO A 450 -5.11 -19.57 46.82
N HIS A 451 -3.89 -19.05 46.66
CA HIS A 451 -3.68 -17.65 46.28
C HIS A 451 -3.95 -17.42 44.79
N LEU A 452 -4.45 -16.22 44.44
CA LEU A 452 -4.77 -15.87 43.06
C LEU A 452 -3.58 -15.98 42.09
N TRP A 453 -2.37 -15.63 42.53
CA TRP A 453 -1.16 -15.76 41.71
C TRP A 453 -0.79 -17.22 41.43
N GLN A 454 -1.11 -18.15 42.35
CA GLN A 454 -0.88 -19.59 42.14
C GLN A 454 -1.84 -20.12 41.07
N LEU A 455 -3.11 -19.73 41.15
CA LEU A 455 -4.13 -20.09 40.17
C LEU A 455 -3.81 -19.53 38.77
N ARG A 456 -3.21 -18.33 38.71
CA ARG A 456 -2.82 -17.67 37.44
C ARG A 456 -1.43 -18.04 36.95
N LYS A 457 -0.75 -19.03 37.54
CA LYS A 457 0.56 -19.50 37.06
C LYS A 457 0.49 -20.00 35.62
N GLU A 458 -0.59 -20.68 35.28
CA GLU A 458 -0.86 -21.22 33.96
C GLU A 458 -1.10 -20.13 32.90
N TRP A 459 -1.47 -18.92 33.31
CA TRP A 459 -1.66 -17.79 32.38
C TRP A 459 -0.36 -17.34 31.71
N ASN A 460 0.81 -17.73 32.24
CA ASN A 460 2.11 -17.40 31.68
C ASN A 460 2.62 -18.44 30.66
N LYS A 461 1.80 -19.42 30.30
CA LYS A 461 2.12 -20.37 29.24
C LYS A 461 1.71 -19.82 27.86
N PRO A 462 2.43 -20.18 26.78
CA PRO A 462 2.01 -19.86 25.42
C PRO A 462 0.59 -20.37 25.15
N ALA A 463 -0.23 -19.54 24.52
CA ALA A 463 -1.57 -19.91 24.08
C ALA A 463 -1.52 -20.50 22.66
N PRO A 464 -2.46 -21.40 22.29
CA PRO A 464 -2.46 -22.03 20.98
C PRO A 464 -2.78 -21.03 19.86
N GLU A 465 -2.16 -21.20 18.70
CA GLU A 465 -2.28 -20.31 17.51
C GLU A 465 -3.72 -20.17 16.98
N THR A 466 -4.60 -21.10 17.34
CA THR A 466 -6.03 -21.04 17.03
C THR A 466 -6.71 -19.83 17.66
N ILE A 467 -6.27 -19.41 18.85
CA ILE A 467 -6.88 -18.30 19.63
C ILE A 467 -5.92 -17.12 19.88
N ALA A 468 -4.63 -17.35 19.72
CA ALA A 468 -3.56 -16.43 20.07
C ALA A 468 -2.96 -15.75 18.83
N LEU A 469 -2.44 -14.54 19.01
CA LEU A 469 -1.48 -13.93 18.08
C LEU A 469 -0.10 -14.57 18.27
N PRO A 470 0.83 -14.43 17.31
CA PRO A 470 2.18 -14.97 17.45
C PRO A 470 2.79 -14.54 18.78
N THR A 471 3.38 -15.49 19.51
CA THR A 471 4.04 -15.29 20.82
C THR A 471 3.14 -14.96 22.01
N GLU A 472 1.82 -14.81 21.84
CA GLU A 472 0.93 -14.51 22.96
C GLU A 472 0.88 -15.63 24.00
N ILE A 473 0.95 -15.24 25.28
CA ILE A 473 0.60 -16.10 26.41
C ILE A 473 -0.88 -15.96 26.78
N TYR A 474 -1.42 -16.92 27.53
CA TYR A 474 -2.83 -16.88 27.96
C TYR A 474 -3.22 -15.58 28.67
N ARG A 475 -2.32 -14.98 29.46
CA ARG A 475 -2.55 -13.67 30.11
C ARG A 475 -2.88 -12.58 29.09
N GLU A 476 -2.11 -12.50 28.01
CA GLU A 476 -2.27 -11.50 26.96
C GLU A 476 -3.52 -11.77 26.13
N VAL A 477 -3.82 -13.04 25.83
CA VAL A 477 -5.09 -13.45 25.21
C VAL A 477 -6.28 -12.98 26.05
N ILE A 478 -6.24 -13.20 27.37
CA ILE A 478 -7.31 -12.78 28.29
C ILE A 478 -7.46 -11.25 28.27
N ASP A 479 -6.38 -10.50 28.42
CA ASP A 479 -6.42 -9.03 28.44
C ASP A 479 -6.91 -8.46 27.09
N ARG A 480 -6.46 -9.02 25.96
CA ARG A 480 -6.93 -8.65 24.62
C ARG A 480 -8.43 -8.92 24.43
N ARG A 481 -8.92 -10.06 24.88
CA ARG A 481 -10.36 -10.40 24.83
C ARG A 481 -11.21 -9.51 25.74
N LYS A 482 -10.72 -9.18 26.94
CA LYS A 482 -11.38 -8.18 27.82
C LYS A 482 -11.46 -6.84 27.12
N ARG A 483 -10.37 -6.41 26.48
CA ARG A 483 -10.33 -5.16 25.70
C ARG A 483 -11.35 -5.18 24.57
N TYR A 484 -11.45 -6.27 23.81
CA TYR A 484 -12.48 -6.43 22.78
C TYR A 484 -13.90 -6.23 23.35
N TRP A 485 -14.22 -6.91 24.45
CA TRP A 485 -15.52 -6.82 25.10
C TRP A 485 -15.85 -5.39 25.56
N GLU A 486 -14.91 -4.72 26.23
CA GLU A 486 -15.05 -3.33 26.66
C GLU A 486 -15.28 -2.38 25.49
N LEU A 487 -14.49 -2.51 24.42
CA LEU A 487 -14.64 -1.69 23.21
C LEU A 487 -16.02 -1.90 22.58
N ARG A 488 -16.46 -3.15 22.45
CA ARG A 488 -17.76 -3.46 21.86
C ARG A 488 -18.91 -2.85 22.67
N LYS A 489 -18.87 -2.95 24.00
CA LYS A 489 -19.88 -2.32 24.87
C LYS A 489 -19.87 -0.80 24.76
N LYS A 490 -18.70 -0.16 24.67
CA LYS A 490 -18.60 1.30 24.49
C LYS A 490 -19.19 1.76 23.16
N ILE A 491 -18.95 1.01 22.09
CA ILE A 491 -19.55 1.27 20.77
C ILE A 491 -21.08 1.15 20.87
N ASP A 492 -21.59 0.05 21.43
CA ASP A 492 -23.04 -0.20 21.56
C ASP A 492 -23.77 0.81 22.44
N ALA A 493 -23.09 1.27 23.50
CA ALA A 493 -23.62 2.30 24.38
C ALA A 493 -23.62 3.70 23.73
N GLY A 494 -22.89 3.90 22.62
CA GLY A 494 -22.70 5.21 22.01
C GLY A 494 -21.82 6.14 22.85
N GLU A 495 -20.84 5.59 23.57
CA GLU A 495 -19.91 6.37 24.40
C GLU A 495 -18.78 7.01 23.59
N ILE A 496 -18.62 6.61 22.33
CA ILE A 496 -17.57 7.09 21.42
C ILE A 496 -18.20 8.13 20.51
N ILE A 497 -17.95 9.41 20.79
CA ILE A 497 -18.64 10.56 20.17
C ILE A 497 -17.68 11.64 19.68
N HIS A 498 -16.37 11.39 19.73
CA HIS A 498 -15.36 12.27 19.16
C HIS A 498 -14.39 11.46 18.29
N ILE A 499 -13.86 12.08 17.23
CA ILE A 499 -12.93 11.40 16.33
C ILE A 499 -11.64 11.00 17.07
N ASN A 500 -11.21 11.82 18.04
CA ASN A 500 -10.04 11.54 18.88
C ASN A 500 -10.23 10.33 19.81
N ASP A 501 -11.48 9.89 20.06
CA ASP A 501 -11.73 8.66 20.79
C ASP A 501 -11.24 7.43 20.01
N PHE A 502 -11.21 7.47 18.67
CA PHE A 502 -10.66 6.38 17.86
C PHE A 502 -9.18 6.16 18.13
N ILE A 503 -8.43 7.23 18.42
CA ILE A 503 -7.02 7.14 18.79
C ILE A 503 -6.90 6.51 20.18
N THR A 504 -7.68 7.01 21.15
CA THR A 504 -7.70 6.53 22.54
C THR A 504 -8.07 5.05 22.64
N TYR A 505 -9.03 4.63 21.82
CA TYR A 505 -9.54 3.27 21.80
C TYR A 505 -8.81 2.35 20.81
N ASN A 506 -7.90 2.90 20.00
CA ASN A 506 -7.19 2.23 18.90
C ASN A 506 -8.15 1.51 17.94
N LEU A 507 -9.14 2.26 17.45
CA LEU A 507 -10.12 1.82 16.45
C LEU A 507 -9.62 2.14 15.04
N ASN A 508 -10.16 1.46 14.03
CA ASN A 508 -9.81 1.66 12.64
C ASN A 508 -10.41 2.96 12.08
N ILE A 509 -9.78 4.08 12.45
CA ILE A 509 -10.21 5.44 12.10
C ILE A 509 -10.26 5.68 10.57
N ARG A 510 -9.38 5.03 9.83
CA ARG A 510 -9.29 5.18 8.38
C ARG A 510 -10.49 4.55 7.67
N GLN A 511 -10.85 3.32 8.05
CA GLN A 511 -12.05 2.67 7.51
C GLN A 511 -13.31 3.43 7.92
N PHE A 512 -13.38 3.88 9.16
CA PHE A 512 -14.51 4.68 9.63
C PHE A 512 -14.69 5.97 8.81
N ALA A 513 -13.62 6.75 8.62
CA ALA A 513 -13.67 7.97 7.82
C ALA A 513 -14.11 7.70 6.37
N GLN A 514 -13.60 6.62 5.77
CA GLN A 514 -14.00 6.19 4.43
C GLN A 514 -15.50 5.88 4.37
N ASP A 515 -16.01 5.09 5.32
CA ASP A 515 -17.42 4.71 5.37
C ASP A 515 -18.33 5.91 5.65
N VAL A 516 -17.89 6.86 6.50
CA VAL A 516 -18.62 8.11 6.75
C VAL A 516 -18.79 8.83 5.42
N ILE A 517 -17.70 9.10 4.68
CA ILE A 517 -17.79 9.85 3.41
C ILE A 517 -18.65 9.10 2.38
N ASP A 518 -18.44 7.79 2.23
CA ASP A 518 -19.15 6.96 1.25
C ASP A 518 -20.67 6.92 1.51
N ASN A 519 -21.11 6.95 2.77
CA ASN A 519 -22.51 6.67 3.13
C ASN A 519 -23.27 7.84 3.74
N HIS A 520 -22.61 8.92 4.17
CA HIS A 520 -23.29 10.03 4.87
C HIS A 520 -24.35 10.68 3.99
N SER A 521 -25.57 10.78 4.51
CA SER A 521 -26.74 11.28 3.79
C SER A 521 -26.74 12.79 3.53
N ASP A 522 -25.92 13.57 4.25
CA ASP A 522 -25.91 15.03 4.20
C ASP A 522 -24.92 15.57 3.14
N PRO A 523 -25.39 16.18 2.03
CA PRO A 523 -24.52 16.73 1.00
C PRO A 523 -23.63 17.87 1.51
N ASP A 524 -24.12 18.66 2.46
CA ASP A 524 -23.36 19.78 3.00
C ASP A 524 -22.20 19.29 3.86
N PHE A 525 -22.34 18.17 4.57
CA PHE A 525 -21.20 17.53 5.26
C PHE A 525 -20.10 17.18 4.27
N ILE A 526 -20.44 16.49 3.17
CA ILE A 526 -19.49 16.10 2.13
C ILE A 526 -18.79 17.32 1.53
N ARG A 527 -19.54 18.40 1.27
CA ARG A 527 -18.98 19.66 0.76
C ARG A 527 -17.97 20.28 1.72
N HIS A 528 -18.27 20.37 3.02
CA HIS A 528 -17.33 20.92 3.99
C HIS A 528 -16.12 20.01 4.21
N PHE A 529 -16.30 18.69 4.17
CA PHE A 529 -15.21 17.73 4.25
C PHE A 529 -14.27 17.84 3.05
N TYR A 530 -14.82 17.96 1.84
CA TYR A 530 -14.05 18.23 0.63
C TYR A 530 -13.27 19.55 0.74
N GLN A 531 -13.87 20.62 1.28
CA GLN A 531 -13.17 21.87 1.52
C GLN A 531 -12.01 21.72 2.51
N ALA A 532 -12.16 20.93 3.57
CA ALA A 532 -11.07 20.63 4.49
C ALA A 532 -9.94 19.86 3.78
N LEU A 533 -10.28 18.84 2.98
CA LEU A 533 -9.33 18.09 2.16
C LEU A 533 -8.58 18.96 1.15
N SER A 534 -9.26 19.88 0.45
CA SER A 534 -8.63 20.75 -0.55
C SER A 534 -7.68 21.79 0.04
N ASN A 535 -7.84 22.13 1.32
CA ASN A 535 -7.05 23.15 2.00
C ASN A 535 -5.98 22.58 2.92
N ILE A 536 -5.90 21.25 3.09
CA ILE A 536 -4.90 20.64 3.97
C ILE A 536 -3.49 20.85 3.39
N THR A 537 -2.56 21.23 4.26
CA THR A 537 -1.13 21.29 3.95
C THR A 537 -0.38 20.33 4.85
N ILE A 538 0.45 19.48 4.27
CA ILE A 538 1.28 18.52 5.00
C ILE A 538 2.74 18.90 4.79
N LEU A 539 3.44 19.11 5.90
CA LEU A 539 4.87 19.36 5.92
C LEU A 539 5.56 18.12 6.50
N ASP A 540 6.37 17.46 5.67
CA ASP A 540 7.36 16.49 6.13
C ASP A 540 8.72 17.19 6.20
N PRO A 541 9.19 17.62 7.39
CA PRO A 541 10.46 18.32 7.53
C PRO A 541 11.68 17.39 7.39
N THR A 542 11.48 16.09 7.12
CA THR A 542 12.58 15.11 7.07
C THR A 542 13.22 15.03 5.68
N CYS A 543 14.56 14.97 5.63
CA CYS A 543 15.33 14.72 4.40
C CYS A 543 15.35 13.21 4.05
N GLY A 544 14.19 12.56 4.05
CA GLY A 544 14.00 11.12 3.88
C GLY A 544 13.41 10.70 2.54
N SER A 545 12.89 9.48 2.46
CA SER A 545 12.18 8.94 1.28
C SER A 545 10.80 9.56 1.02
N GLY A 546 10.38 10.53 1.83
CA GLY A 546 9.01 11.07 1.80
C GLY A 546 7.95 10.06 2.26
N ALA A 547 8.32 9.07 3.09
CA ALA A 547 7.41 8.00 3.53
C ALA A 547 6.14 8.55 4.19
N PHE A 548 6.23 9.64 4.96
CA PHE A 548 5.05 10.31 5.53
C PHE A 548 4.18 10.96 4.46
N LEU A 549 4.77 11.54 3.41
CA LEU A 549 4.03 12.10 2.28
C LEU A 549 3.31 11.00 1.47
N PHE A 550 3.95 9.84 1.26
CA PHE A 550 3.29 8.69 0.64
C PHE A 550 2.17 8.13 1.51
N ALA A 551 2.41 7.95 2.81
CA ALA A 551 1.38 7.52 3.75
C ALA A 551 0.21 8.50 3.78
N ALA A 552 0.49 9.80 3.79
CA ALA A 552 -0.52 10.85 3.69
C ALA A 552 -1.31 10.78 2.39
N MET A 553 -0.64 10.66 1.24
CA MET A 553 -1.28 10.54 -0.07
C MET A 553 -2.20 9.32 -0.12
N ASN A 554 -1.74 8.17 0.39
CA ASN A 554 -2.55 6.95 0.47
C ASN A 554 -3.82 7.13 1.32
N ILE A 555 -3.81 8.02 2.32
CA ILE A 555 -4.99 8.35 3.14
C ILE A 555 -5.88 9.37 2.41
N LEU A 556 -5.29 10.42 1.84
CA LEU A 556 -6.02 11.54 1.25
C LEU A 556 -6.68 11.19 -0.08
N GLU A 557 -6.00 10.45 -0.95
CA GLU A 557 -6.49 10.12 -2.30
C GLU A 557 -7.85 9.39 -2.27
N PRO A 558 -8.04 8.30 -1.50
CA PRO A 558 -9.35 7.62 -1.43
C PRO A 558 -10.48 8.50 -0.88
N LEU A 559 -10.19 9.31 0.15
CA LEU A 559 -11.18 10.21 0.74
C LEU A 559 -11.57 11.32 -0.25
N TYR A 560 -10.59 11.84 -0.98
CA TYR A 560 -10.79 12.85 -2.03
C TYR A 560 -11.63 12.31 -3.19
N GLU A 561 -11.28 11.12 -3.72
CA GLU A 561 -12.05 10.45 -4.77
C GLU A 561 -13.50 10.21 -4.33
N SER A 562 -13.70 9.75 -3.09
CA SER A 562 -15.03 9.47 -2.56
C SER A 562 -15.86 10.75 -2.40
N CYS A 563 -15.25 11.86 -1.95
CA CYS A 563 -15.93 13.15 -1.89
C CYS A 563 -16.39 13.61 -3.28
N ILE A 564 -15.53 13.52 -4.31
CA ILE A 564 -15.89 13.89 -5.69
C ILE A 564 -17.07 13.05 -6.17
N GLN A 565 -16.98 11.72 -6.04
CA GLN A 565 -18.06 10.82 -6.46
C GLN A 565 -19.38 11.13 -5.74
N ARG A 566 -19.33 11.43 -4.44
CA ARG A 566 -20.53 11.79 -3.68
C ARG A 566 -21.10 13.14 -4.14
N MET A 567 -20.26 14.14 -4.40
CA MET A 567 -20.71 15.44 -4.91
C MET A 567 -21.33 15.35 -6.30
N GLU A 568 -20.80 14.53 -7.21
CA GLU A 568 -21.40 14.30 -8.54
C GLU A 568 -22.83 13.75 -8.44
N ASN A 569 -23.07 12.82 -7.51
CA ASN A 569 -24.40 12.23 -7.29
C ASN A 569 -25.44 13.22 -6.72
N TYR A 570 -25.03 14.42 -6.28
CA TYR A 570 -25.93 15.45 -5.76
C TYR A 570 -26.23 16.59 -6.75
N VAL A 571 -25.59 16.57 -7.92
CA VAL A 571 -25.79 17.56 -9.00
C VAL A 571 -26.77 17.04 -10.07
N GLU A 572 -27.05 15.74 -10.09
CA GLU A 572 -28.20 15.12 -10.78
C GLU A 572 -29.46 15.18 -9.91
#